data_AF-A0AAV6LXA3-F1
#
_entry.id   AF-A0AAV6LXA3-F1
#
_cell.length_a   1.000
_cell.length_b   1.000
_cell.length_c   1.000
_cell.angle_alpha   90.00
_cell.angle_beta   90.00
_cell.angle_gamma   90.00
#
_symmetry.space_group_name_H-M   'P 1'
#
loop_
_entity.id
_entity.type
_entity.pdbx_description
1 polymer ?
#
loop_
_entity_poly.entity_id
_entity_poly.type
_entity_poly.pdbx_seq_one_letter_code
_entity_poly.pdbx_strand_id
1 'polypeptide(L)'
;MKSAANAKLILLHPSIHKQGLAAPTAATGGAALTPRRWLFSFLTFFTLVFTLTLINSTFSAADRRRSVGSPADSPVLPQPISAALIHYAAVDTNSTKPHMTTAELSSIAAALSPCSPSCNFLIFGLTHESLLWRALNHGGVTVFLDENEFHVSKFEQSNPGIEAYDVQYTTKVSQMKELLIQAQLHADNECKPVQNLLFSECKLGINDLPNHIYQVPWDVILIDGPRGYSPTSPGRMSAIFTAGVLARSKCGKRNSKTHVFVHEIGREVERIYSEEFLCRENLSESVDSLGHFVVEKTMLGNGARFCKNSSSSSSILR
;
A
#
# COMPACT_ATOMS: atom_id res chain seq x y z
N MET A 1 -0.67 53.32 6.16
CA MET A 1 -2.11 53.65 5.94
C MET A 1 -2.63 52.74 4.82
N LYS A 2 -3.73 52.02 5.09
CA LYS A 2 -4.90 51.69 4.23
C LYS A 2 -4.67 51.36 2.74
N SER A 3 -5.34 50.41 2.09
CA SER A 3 -6.58 49.67 2.37
C SER A 3 -6.71 48.52 1.38
N ALA A 4 -7.36 47.43 1.80
CA ALA A 4 -7.98 46.43 0.94
C ALA A 4 -9.20 47.01 0.19
N ALA A 5 -9.53 46.46 -0.98
CA ALA A 5 -10.85 46.51 -1.62
C ALA A 5 -10.93 45.38 -2.66
N ASN A 6 -11.58 44.26 -2.34
CA ASN A 6 -13.02 43.96 -2.51
C ASN A 6 -13.40 43.61 -3.95
N ALA A 7 -13.71 42.32 -4.11
CA ALA A 7 -14.29 41.72 -5.30
C ALA A 7 -15.70 42.28 -5.58
N LYS A 8 -15.99 42.57 -6.85
CA LYS A 8 -17.29 43.07 -7.30
C LYS A 8 -18.27 41.91 -7.47
N LEU A 9 -19.37 41.99 -6.72
CA LEU A 9 -20.58 41.20 -6.87
C LEU A 9 -21.30 41.60 -8.17
N ILE A 10 -21.62 40.64 -9.04
CA ILE A 10 -22.48 40.87 -10.23
C ILE A 10 -23.91 40.47 -9.85
N LEU A 11 -24.77 41.47 -9.72
CA LEU A 11 -26.21 41.33 -9.47
C LEU A 11 -26.93 41.38 -10.83
N LEU A 12 -27.60 40.30 -11.25
CA LEU A 12 -28.45 40.29 -12.44
C LEU A 12 -29.91 40.48 -12.02
N HIS A 13 -30.50 41.59 -12.46
CA HIS A 13 -31.91 41.94 -12.27
C HIS A 13 -32.74 41.35 -13.42
N PRO A 14 -33.88 40.67 -13.17
CA PRO A 14 -34.77 40.20 -14.24
C PRO A 14 -35.78 41.29 -14.60
N SER A 15 -35.74 41.78 -15.84
CA SER A 15 -36.79 42.64 -16.40
C SER A 15 -37.83 41.79 -17.13
N ILE A 16 -39.06 41.80 -16.58
CA ILE A 16 -40.24 41.20 -17.19
C ILE A 16 -40.80 42.20 -18.21
N HIS A 17 -40.90 41.80 -19.48
CA HIS A 17 -41.73 42.50 -20.46
C HIS A 17 -42.81 41.56 -20.98
N LYS A 18 -44.07 41.97 -20.74
CA LYS A 18 -45.31 41.29 -21.10
C LYS A 18 -45.85 41.96 -22.35
N GLN A 19 -45.92 41.24 -23.46
CA GLN A 19 -46.77 41.58 -24.60
C GLN A 19 -47.54 40.34 -25.02
N GLY A 20 -48.86 40.48 -25.13
CA GLY A 20 -49.77 39.43 -25.57
C GLY A 20 -50.51 39.84 -26.84
N LEU A 21 -50.85 38.84 -27.65
CA LEU A 21 -51.95 38.67 -28.62
C LEU A 21 -51.56 37.44 -29.48
N ALA A 22 -52.40 36.59 -30.05
CA ALA A 22 -53.85 36.43 -30.14
C ALA A 22 -54.11 34.95 -30.50
N ALA A 23 -55.33 34.46 -30.29
CA ALA A 23 -55.77 33.14 -30.79
C ALA A 23 -55.95 33.14 -32.32
N PRO A 24 -55.86 31.96 -32.95
CA PRO A 24 -57.02 31.52 -33.72
C PRO A 24 -57.39 30.02 -33.54
N THR A 25 -58.56 29.73 -34.10
CA THR A 25 -59.48 28.60 -34.04
C THR A 25 -59.00 27.23 -34.55
N ALA A 26 -59.50 26.19 -33.86
CA ALA A 26 -59.91 24.83 -34.30
C ALA A 26 -59.25 24.16 -35.53
N ALA A 27 -58.59 23.02 -35.29
CA ALA A 27 -58.98 21.66 -35.75
C ALA A 27 -57.79 20.66 -35.69
N THR A 28 -58.11 19.40 -35.43
CA THR A 28 -57.29 18.17 -35.58
C THR A 28 -56.19 17.88 -34.54
N GLY A 29 -56.56 17.04 -33.56
CA GLY A 29 -55.84 15.83 -33.17
C GLY A 29 -54.33 15.89 -32.91
N GLY A 30 -53.94 16.33 -31.72
CA GLY A 30 -52.62 16.06 -31.17
C GLY A 30 -52.68 16.07 -29.66
N ALA A 31 -52.54 14.91 -29.02
CA ALA A 31 -52.55 14.80 -27.57
C ALA A 31 -51.39 15.62 -26.98
N ALA A 32 -51.70 16.76 -26.38
CA ALA A 32 -50.75 17.55 -25.60
C ALA A 32 -50.31 16.74 -24.38
N LEU A 33 -49.20 16.01 -24.52
CA LEU A 33 -48.56 15.32 -23.40
C LEU A 33 -47.93 16.38 -22.50
N THR A 34 -48.52 16.56 -21.33
CA THR A 34 -48.09 17.51 -20.30
C THR A 34 -46.61 17.33 -19.94
N PRO A 35 -45.86 18.42 -19.65
CA PRO A 35 -44.41 18.37 -19.33
C PRO A 35 -44.09 17.48 -18.12
N ARG A 36 -45.10 17.23 -17.27
CA ARG A 36 -45.04 16.27 -16.16
C ARG A 36 -44.86 14.82 -16.64
N ARG A 37 -45.48 14.41 -17.75
CA ARG A 37 -45.33 13.05 -18.31
C ARG A 37 -43.95 12.83 -18.92
N TRP A 38 -43.35 13.88 -19.50
CA TRP A 38 -41.98 13.86 -20.00
C TRP A 38 -40.96 13.72 -18.88
N LEU A 39 -41.13 14.43 -17.77
CA LEU A 39 -40.29 14.28 -16.58
C LEU A 39 -40.34 12.86 -16.01
N PHE A 40 -41.54 12.27 -15.88
CA PHE A 40 -41.66 10.88 -15.42
C PHE A 40 -41.01 9.89 -16.40
N SER A 41 -41.23 10.05 -17.71
CA SER A 41 -40.59 9.22 -18.73
C SER A 41 -39.06 9.33 -18.67
N PHE A 42 -38.53 10.54 -18.52
CA PHE A 42 -37.10 10.80 -18.39
C PHE A 42 -36.51 10.14 -17.13
N LEU A 43 -37.12 10.37 -15.96
CA LEU A 43 -36.69 9.75 -14.71
C LEU A 43 -36.73 8.21 -14.79
N THR A 44 -37.80 7.62 -15.34
CA THR A 44 -37.89 6.17 -15.50
C THR A 44 -36.84 5.60 -16.46
N PHE A 45 -36.53 6.31 -17.54
CA PHE A 45 -35.50 5.92 -18.49
C PHE A 45 -34.12 5.91 -17.83
N PHE A 46 -33.75 6.97 -17.10
CA PHE A 46 -32.46 7.02 -16.40
C PHE A 46 -32.35 6.01 -15.27
N THR A 47 -33.43 5.76 -14.51
CA THR A 47 -33.42 4.68 -13.51
C THR A 47 -33.27 3.31 -14.16
N LEU A 48 -33.93 3.08 -15.31
CA LEU A 48 -33.83 1.81 -16.02
C LEU A 48 -32.42 1.61 -16.58
N VAL A 49 -31.85 2.62 -17.24
CA VAL A 49 -30.45 2.60 -17.72
C VAL A 49 -29.47 2.35 -16.57
N PHE A 50 -29.63 3.04 -15.43
CA PHE A 50 -28.79 2.86 -14.25
C PHE A 50 -28.89 1.43 -13.68
N THR A 51 -30.10 0.89 -13.54
CA THR A 51 -30.30 -0.49 -13.11
C THR A 51 -29.74 -1.50 -14.12
N LEU A 52 -29.87 -1.25 -15.42
CA LEU A 52 -29.31 -2.11 -16.46
C LEU A 52 -27.78 -2.07 -16.47
N THR A 53 -27.16 -0.93 -16.16
CA THR A 53 -25.71 -0.82 -15.99
C THR A 53 -25.22 -1.51 -14.71
N LEU A 54 -25.97 -1.44 -13.60
CA LEU A 54 -25.65 -2.19 -12.38
C LEU A 54 -25.81 -3.70 -12.56
N ILE A 55 -26.84 -4.11 -13.29
CA ILE A 55 -27.06 -5.50 -13.70
C ILE A 55 -25.91 -5.93 -14.61
N ASN A 56 -25.63 -5.25 -15.72
CA ASN A 56 -24.53 -5.66 -16.61
C ASN A 56 -23.14 -5.64 -15.95
N SER A 57 -22.88 -4.76 -14.97
CA SER A 57 -21.64 -4.78 -14.19
C SER A 57 -21.60 -5.91 -13.15
N THR A 58 -22.73 -6.27 -12.53
CA THR A 58 -22.84 -7.44 -11.63
C THR A 58 -22.80 -8.77 -12.39
N PHE A 59 -23.38 -8.84 -13.59
CA PHE A 59 -23.30 -10.00 -14.48
C PHE A 59 -21.91 -10.13 -15.14
N SER A 60 -21.24 -9.02 -15.48
CA SER A 60 -19.82 -9.05 -15.92
C SER A 60 -18.85 -9.44 -14.80
N ALA A 61 -19.21 -9.19 -13.53
CA ALA A 61 -18.48 -9.70 -12.38
C ALA A 61 -18.77 -11.20 -12.11
N ALA A 62 -19.98 -11.67 -12.40
CA ALA A 62 -20.37 -13.07 -12.26
C ALA A 62 -19.81 -13.98 -13.38
N ASP A 63 -19.66 -13.46 -14.61
CA ASP A 63 -19.16 -14.21 -15.77
C ASP A 63 -17.62 -14.20 -15.91
N ARG A 64 -16.91 -13.54 -14.97
CA ARG A 64 -15.47 -13.76 -14.74
C ARG A 64 -15.16 -14.95 -13.84
N ARG A 65 -16.15 -15.79 -13.52
CA ARG A 65 -15.87 -17.16 -13.08
C ARG A 65 -15.36 -17.94 -14.29
N ARG A 66 -14.06 -17.78 -14.55
CA ARG A 66 -13.27 -18.69 -15.37
C ARG A 66 -13.76 -20.12 -15.11
N SER A 67 -14.04 -20.84 -16.18
CA SER A 67 -14.09 -22.30 -16.18
C SER A 67 -12.98 -22.81 -15.28
N VAL A 68 -13.37 -23.43 -14.17
CA VAL A 68 -12.47 -24.24 -13.34
C VAL A 68 -12.10 -25.43 -14.22
N GLY A 69 -11.05 -25.25 -15.04
CA GLY A 69 -10.13 -26.34 -15.27
C GLY A 69 -9.63 -26.78 -13.90
N SER A 70 -9.50 -28.09 -13.70
CA SER A 70 -8.93 -28.73 -12.51
C SER A 70 -7.84 -27.89 -11.87
N PRO A 71 -7.68 -27.89 -10.52
CA PRO A 71 -6.58 -27.17 -9.90
C PRO A 71 -5.29 -27.74 -10.48
N ALA A 72 -4.68 -27.02 -11.42
CA ALA A 72 -3.28 -27.18 -11.67
C ALA A 72 -2.66 -26.73 -10.35
N ASP A 73 -2.19 -27.69 -9.54
CA ASP A 73 -1.19 -27.42 -8.52
C ASP A 73 -0.23 -26.42 -9.15
N SER A 74 -0.25 -25.16 -8.71
CA SER A 74 0.73 -24.19 -9.20
C SER A 74 2.07 -24.75 -8.77
N PRO A 75 2.90 -25.24 -9.69
CA PRO A 75 4.02 -26.06 -9.30
C PRO A 75 5.00 -25.18 -8.54
N VAL A 76 5.41 -25.64 -7.36
CA VAL A 76 6.51 -25.04 -6.61
C VAL A 76 7.68 -24.85 -7.56
N LEU A 77 8.25 -23.64 -7.59
CA LEU A 77 9.34 -23.32 -8.50
C LEU A 77 10.52 -24.28 -8.27
N PRO A 78 10.97 -25.04 -9.29
CA PRO A 78 12.07 -25.98 -9.13
C PRO A 78 13.34 -25.30 -8.61
N GLN A 79 14.04 -25.95 -7.67
CA GLN A 79 15.25 -25.41 -7.05
C GLN A 79 16.33 -24.97 -8.06
N PRO A 80 16.62 -25.71 -9.16
CA PRO A 80 17.60 -25.24 -10.16
C PRO A 80 17.18 -23.93 -10.83
N ILE A 81 15.88 -23.71 -11.04
CA ILE A 81 15.36 -22.47 -11.63
C ILE A 81 15.47 -21.32 -10.63
N SER A 82 15.07 -21.54 -9.38
CA SER A 82 15.25 -20.55 -8.29
C SER A 82 16.72 -20.14 -8.14
N ALA A 83 17.64 -21.12 -8.09
CA ALA A 83 19.08 -20.88 -7.99
C ALA A 83 19.63 -20.10 -9.19
N ALA A 84 19.19 -20.43 -10.41
CA ALA A 84 19.58 -19.69 -11.60
C ALA A 84 19.08 -18.23 -11.58
N LEU A 85 17.83 -18.00 -11.18
CA LEU A 85 17.26 -16.65 -11.06
C LEU A 85 18.04 -15.81 -10.04
N ILE A 86 18.34 -16.36 -8.86
CA ILE A 86 19.16 -15.70 -7.84
C ILE A 86 20.56 -15.40 -8.39
N HIS A 87 21.19 -16.37 -9.06
CA HIS A 87 22.53 -16.19 -9.62
C HIS A 87 22.56 -15.03 -10.62
N TYR A 88 21.64 -15.00 -11.59
CA TYR A 88 21.63 -13.94 -12.60
C TYR A 88 21.19 -12.57 -12.05
N ALA A 89 20.33 -12.53 -11.04
CA ALA A 89 19.94 -11.27 -10.39
C ALA A 89 21.09 -10.67 -9.56
N ALA A 90 21.90 -11.50 -8.91
CA ALA A 90 23.07 -11.03 -8.16
C ALA A 90 24.23 -10.57 -9.05
N VAL A 91 24.31 -11.08 -10.29
CA VAL A 91 25.36 -10.75 -11.26
C VAL A 91 24.93 -9.52 -12.07
N ASP A 92 24.78 -8.37 -11.41
CA ASP A 92 24.73 -7.07 -12.09
C ASP A 92 26.04 -6.31 -11.84
N THR A 93 26.94 -6.39 -12.82
CA THR A 93 28.30 -5.82 -12.75
C THR A 93 28.38 -4.37 -13.24
N ASN A 94 27.26 -3.80 -13.70
CA ASN A 94 27.27 -2.53 -14.45
C ASN A 94 26.44 -1.41 -13.80
N SER A 95 25.91 -1.65 -12.61
CA SER A 95 25.13 -0.67 -11.86
C SER A 95 25.99 0.08 -10.84
N THR A 96 25.83 1.39 -10.81
CA THR A 96 26.39 2.28 -9.79
C THR A 96 25.55 2.30 -8.50
N LYS A 97 24.45 1.55 -8.45
CA LYS A 97 23.57 1.45 -7.28
C LYS A 97 23.85 0.16 -6.50
N PRO A 98 23.79 0.19 -5.15
CA PRO A 98 23.85 -1.02 -4.35
C PRO A 98 22.68 -1.95 -4.71
N HIS A 99 22.99 -3.21 -4.99
CA HIS A 99 22.04 -4.29 -5.20
C HIS A 99 22.32 -5.41 -4.19
N MET A 100 21.36 -6.30 -3.96
CA MET A 100 21.54 -7.35 -2.98
C MET A 100 22.57 -8.41 -3.43
N THR A 101 23.38 -8.88 -2.49
CA THR A 101 24.32 -9.98 -2.72
C THR A 101 23.58 -11.30 -2.91
N THR A 102 24.24 -12.29 -3.52
CA THR A 102 23.70 -13.66 -3.62
C THR A 102 23.25 -14.22 -2.27
N ALA A 103 23.98 -13.89 -1.18
CA ALA A 103 23.64 -14.34 0.16
C ALA A 103 22.37 -13.67 0.70
N GLU A 104 22.24 -12.36 0.50
CA GLU A 104 21.03 -11.59 0.86
C GLU A 104 19.80 -12.10 0.09
N LEU A 105 19.92 -12.26 -1.24
CA LEU A 105 18.85 -12.81 -2.07
C LEU A 105 18.44 -14.21 -1.62
N SER A 106 19.42 -15.06 -1.29
CA SER A 106 19.16 -16.44 -0.85
C SER A 106 18.47 -16.50 0.52
N SER A 107 18.78 -15.57 1.43
CA SER A 107 18.12 -15.48 2.74
C SER A 107 16.62 -15.16 2.58
N ILE A 108 16.27 -14.19 1.73
CA ILE A 108 14.87 -13.85 1.44
C ILE A 108 14.15 -15.02 0.74
N ALA A 109 14.80 -15.63 -0.25
CA ALA A 109 14.25 -16.79 -0.96
C ALA A 109 13.97 -17.97 -0.02
N ALA A 110 14.84 -18.20 0.97
CA ALA A 110 14.65 -19.24 1.98
C ALA A 110 13.40 -19.00 2.84
N ALA A 111 13.07 -17.74 3.15
CA ALA A 111 11.87 -17.39 3.92
C ALA A 111 10.55 -17.57 3.14
N LEU A 112 10.59 -17.65 1.80
CA LEU A 112 9.42 -17.97 0.98
C LEU A 112 9.13 -19.49 0.92
N SER A 113 10.11 -20.34 1.21
CA SER A 113 9.95 -21.80 1.13
C SER A 113 8.82 -22.35 2.04
N PRO A 114 8.68 -21.94 3.32
CA PRO A 114 7.68 -22.51 4.22
C PRO A 114 6.21 -22.22 3.86
N CYS A 115 5.93 -21.16 3.08
CA CYS A 115 4.59 -20.76 2.66
C CYS A 115 4.31 -21.01 1.16
N SER A 116 5.29 -21.55 0.43
CA SER A 116 5.16 -21.91 -0.98
C SER A 116 4.05 -22.96 -1.20
N PRO A 117 3.26 -22.87 -2.27
CA PRO A 117 3.36 -21.92 -3.39
C PRO A 117 2.59 -20.61 -3.19
N SER A 118 2.00 -20.35 -2.02
CA SER A 118 1.01 -19.28 -1.83
C SER A 118 1.37 -18.29 -0.72
N CYS A 119 2.61 -17.80 -0.67
CA CYS A 119 2.99 -16.78 0.30
C CYS A 119 2.32 -15.44 0.00
N ASN A 120 1.95 -14.71 1.04
CA ASN A 120 1.65 -13.30 0.96
C ASN A 120 2.95 -12.51 1.18
N PHE A 121 3.48 -11.90 0.12
CA PHE A 121 4.73 -11.17 0.12
C PHE A 121 4.50 -9.67 -0.18
N LEU A 122 4.74 -8.82 0.82
CA LEU A 122 4.68 -7.36 0.67
C LEU A 122 6.08 -6.80 0.52
N ILE A 123 6.28 -5.92 -0.46
CA ILE A 123 7.59 -5.33 -0.75
C ILE A 123 7.46 -3.82 -0.80
N PHE A 124 8.17 -3.12 0.09
CA PHE A 124 8.38 -1.68 -0.02
C PHE A 124 9.61 -1.45 -0.90
N GLY A 125 9.43 -0.80 -2.04
CA GLY A 125 10.43 -0.49 -3.07
C GLY A 125 10.22 -1.27 -4.36
N LEU A 126 10.27 -0.56 -5.50
CA LEU A 126 10.48 -1.14 -6.82
C LEU A 126 11.97 -1.04 -7.17
N THR A 127 12.64 -2.19 -7.17
CA THR A 127 14.08 -2.32 -7.33
C THR A 127 14.44 -3.22 -8.52
N HIS A 128 15.73 -3.48 -8.69
CA HIS A 128 16.20 -4.39 -9.72
C HIS A 128 15.65 -5.82 -9.52
N GLU A 129 15.49 -6.22 -8.26
CA GLU A 129 15.07 -7.54 -7.83
C GLU A 129 13.54 -7.74 -7.88
N SER A 130 12.73 -6.72 -8.22
CA SER A 130 11.26 -6.83 -8.16
C SER A 130 10.71 -8.01 -8.99
N LEU A 131 11.27 -8.28 -10.17
CA LEU A 131 10.87 -9.44 -10.98
C LEU A 131 11.36 -10.77 -10.41
N LEU A 132 12.51 -10.78 -9.74
CA LEU A 132 12.98 -11.95 -9.00
C LEU A 132 11.97 -12.31 -7.90
N TRP A 133 11.53 -11.34 -7.11
CA TRP A 133 10.56 -11.58 -6.02
C TRP A 133 9.24 -12.14 -6.52
N ARG A 134 8.74 -11.61 -7.64
CA ARG A 134 7.54 -12.15 -8.29
C ARG A 134 7.76 -13.59 -8.75
N ALA A 135 8.91 -13.88 -9.37
CA ALA A 135 9.20 -15.20 -9.90
C ALA A 135 9.40 -16.25 -8.79
N LEU A 136 10.10 -15.89 -7.70
CA LEU A 136 10.32 -16.78 -6.56
C LEU A 136 9.02 -17.07 -5.79
N ASN A 137 8.12 -16.11 -5.69
CA ASN A 137 6.78 -16.30 -5.10
C ASN A 137 5.72 -16.72 -6.16
N HIS A 138 6.10 -17.59 -7.09
CA HIS A 138 5.19 -18.05 -8.14
C HIS A 138 3.96 -18.76 -7.55
N GLY A 139 2.76 -18.29 -7.91
CA GLY A 139 1.49 -18.80 -7.36
C GLY A 139 1.02 -18.10 -6.09
N GLY A 140 1.85 -17.24 -5.50
CA GLY A 140 1.53 -16.44 -4.33
C GLY A 140 1.01 -15.05 -4.65
N VAL A 141 0.73 -14.30 -3.57
CA VAL A 141 0.36 -12.88 -3.64
C VAL A 141 1.63 -12.08 -3.41
N THR A 142 2.03 -11.28 -4.40
CA THR A 142 3.16 -10.35 -4.29
C THR A 142 2.68 -8.94 -4.60
N VAL A 143 2.83 -8.03 -3.65
CA VAL A 143 2.46 -6.61 -3.80
C VAL A 143 3.66 -5.71 -3.59
N PHE A 144 3.84 -4.76 -4.49
CA PHE A 144 4.91 -3.76 -4.42
C PHE A 144 4.34 -2.39 -4.03
N LEU A 145 5.08 -1.67 -3.18
CA LEU A 145 4.76 -0.31 -2.75
C LEU A 145 5.95 0.60 -3.03
N ASP A 146 5.81 1.65 -3.83
CA ASP A 146 6.93 2.55 -4.19
C ASP A 146 6.56 4.02 -3.97
N GLU A 147 7.54 4.89 -3.71
CA GLU A 147 7.27 6.33 -3.55
C GLU A 147 6.94 7.08 -4.85
N ASN A 148 7.11 6.45 -6.02
CA ASN A 148 7.02 7.12 -7.31
C ASN A 148 5.93 6.54 -8.21
N GLU A 149 4.81 7.27 -8.34
CA GLU A 149 3.68 6.94 -9.22
C GLU A 149 4.09 6.61 -10.66
N PHE A 150 5.03 7.37 -11.22
CA PHE A 150 5.52 7.13 -12.58
C PHE A 150 6.29 5.81 -12.68
N HIS A 151 7.09 5.45 -11.68
CA HIS A 151 7.78 4.15 -11.64
C HIS A 151 6.78 3.00 -11.53
N VAL A 152 5.79 3.13 -10.64
CA VAL A 152 4.71 2.14 -10.46
C VAL A 152 3.98 1.91 -11.79
N SER A 153 3.44 2.98 -12.39
CA SER A 153 2.67 2.88 -13.64
C SER A 153 3.49 2.28 -14.77
N LYS A 154 4.76 2.70 -14.93
CA LYS A 154 5.66 2.15 -15.95
C LYS A 154 5.95 0.66 -15.71
N PHE A 155 6.14 0.26 -14.45
CA PHE A 155 6.44 -1.11 -14.09
C PHE A 155 5.26 -2.03 -14.36
N GLU A 156 4.04 -1.61 -14.02
CA GLU A 156 2.81 -2.36 -14.32
C GLU A 156 2.56 -2.50 -15.83
N GLN A 157 2.73 -1.40 -16.59
CA GLN A 157 2.61 -1.43 -18.06
C GLN A 157 3.58 -2.43 -18.70
N SER A 158 4.81 -2.51 -18.20
CA SER A 158 5.85 -3.38 -18.75
C SER A 158 5.72 -4.83 -18.29
N ASN A 159 5.00 -5.09 -17.18
CA ASN A 159 4.95 -6.40 -16.55
C ASN A 159 3.50 -6.78 -16.17
N PRO A 160 2.68 -7.23 -17.14
CA PRO A 160 1.27 -7.53 -16.90
C PRO A 160 1.03 -8.47 -15.70
N GLY A 161 0.03 -8.14 -14.90
CA GLY A 161 -0.39 -8.91 -13.73
C GLY A 161 0.50 -8.75 -12.48
N ILE A 162 1.41 -7.79 -12.45
CA ILE A 162 1.95 -7.26 -11.19
C ILE A 162 0.88 -6.42 -10.52
N GLU A 163 0.85 -6.49 -9.19
CA GLU A 163 0.10 -5.57 -8.34
C GLU A 163 1.10 -4.63 -7.66
N ALA A 164 1.04 -3.34 -7.99
CA ALA A 164 1.91 -2.33 -7.41
C ALA A 164 1.13 -1.03 -7.12
N TYR A 165 1.52 -0.31 -6.07
CA TYR A 165 0.89 0.94 -5.67
C TYR A 165 1.93 2.00 -5.34
N ASP A 166 1.62 3.26 -5.65
CA ASP A 166 2.39 4.37 -5.12
C ASP A 166 1.97 4.69 -3.69
N VAL A 167 2.93 5.17 -2.89
CA VAL A 167 2.72 5.52 -1.49
C VAL A 167 3.24 6.93 -1.23
N GLN A 168 2.43 7.76 -0.59
CA GLN A 168 2.82 9.13 -0.26
C GLN A 168 3.52 9.18 1.09
N TYR A 169 4.85 9.06 1.07
CA TYR A 169 5.65 9.20 2.29
C TYR A 169 5.78 10.65 2.73
N THR A 170 5.28 10.96 3.92
CA THR A 170 5.31 12.31 4.51
C THR A 170 6.54 12.57 5.39
N THR A 171 7.37 11.56 5.64
CA THR A 171 8.58 11.65 6.46
C THR A 171 9.77 12.19 5.69
N LYS A 172 10.81 12.60 6.40
CA LYS A 172 12.13 12.92 5.82
C LYS A 172 13.24 12.37 6.70
N VAL A 173 14.34 11.95 6.09
CA VAL A 173 15.55 11.49 6.83
C VAL A 173 16.03 12.53 7.83
N SER A 174 16.01 13.82 7.49
CA SER A 174 16.36 14.93 8.40
C SER A 174 15.50 15.00 9.67
N GLN A 175 14.29 14.43 9.65
CA GLN A 175 13.35 14.45 10.76
C GLN A 175 13.44 13.20 11.65
N MET A 176 14.36 12.27 11.35
CA MET A 176 14.38 10.95 11.99
C MET A 176 14.40 10.98 13.53
N LYS A 177 15.11 11.93 14.14
CA LYS A 177 15.22 12.05 15.60
C LYS A 177 13.91 12.53 16.21
N GLU A 178 13.32 13.58 15.61
CA GLU A 178 12.04 14.14 16.07
C GLU A 178 10.92 13.10 15.93
N LEU A 179 10.82 12.44 14.78
CA LEU A 179 9.81 11.41 14.52
C LEU A 179 9.90 10.23 15.49
N LEU A 180 11.12 9.80 15.84
CA LEU A 180 11.34 8.73 16.80
C LEU A 180 10.85 9.13 18.20
N ILE A 181 11.22 10.33 18.66
CA ILE A 181 10.77 10.86 19.96
C ILE A 181 9.24 10.97 20.00
N GLN A 182 8.63 11.50 18.93
CA GLN A 182 7.17 11.60 18.84
C GLN A 182 6.51 10.22 18.90
N ALA A 183 7.02 9.25 18.14
CA ALA A 183 6.47 7.89 18.16
C ALA A 183 6.58 7.23 19.54
N GLN A 184 7.68 7.45 20.27
CA GLN A 184 7.87 6.95 21.64
C GLN A 184 6.91 7.61 22.64
N LEU A 185 6.72 8.94 22.55
CA LEU A 185 5.78 9.67 23.40
C LEU A 185 4.33 9.23 23.17
N HIS A 186 4.00 8.88 21.94
CA HIS A 186 2.67 8.47 21.50
C HIS A 186 2.49 6.95 21.41
N ALA A 187 3.43 6.16 21.97
CA ALA A 187 3.40 4.69 21.91
C ALA A 187 2.16 4.10 22.59
N ASP A 188 1.65 4.75 23.64
CA ASP A 188 0.47 4.31 24.38
C ASP A 188 -0.86 4.81 23.75
N ASN A 189 -0.83 5.67 22.72
CA ASN A 189 -2.03 6.21 22.06
C ASN A 189 -2.12 5.93 20.55
N GLU A 190 -1.35 6.63 19.72
CA GLU A 190 -1.46 6.75 18.27
C GLU A 190 -0.43 5.85 17.59
N CYS A 191 0.77 5.71 18.15
CA CYS A 191 1.86 4.92 17.59
C CYS A 191 1.98 3.54 18.23
N LYS A 192 0.85 2.83 18.39
CA LYS A 192 0.80 1.52 19.06
C LYS A 192 1.32 0.37 18.17
N PRO A 193 1.85 -0.73 18.76
CA PRO A 193 2.27 -1.91 18.01
C PRO A 193 1.10 -2.68 17.36
N VAL A 194 -0.07 -2.66 17.98
CA VAL A 194 -1.31 -3.23 17.44
C VAL A 194 -2.32 -2.11 17.28
N GLN A 195 -2.64 -1.79 16.03
CA GLN A 195 -3.54 -0.69 15.70
C GLN A 195 -4.12 -0.82 14.29
N ASN A 196 -5.17 -0.05 14.01
CA ASN A 196 -5.70 0.09 12.66
C ASN A 196 -4.96 1.21 11.93
N LEU A 197 -4.09 0.86 10.99
CA LEU A 197 -3.29 1.81 10.21
C LEU A 197 -4.15 2.74 9.34
N LEU A 198 -5.31 2.26 8.83
CA LEU A 198 -6.21 3.06 7.99
C LEU A 198 -6.73 4.32 8.70
N PHE A 199 -6.79 4.30 10.03
CA PHE A 199 -7.23 5.43 10.87
C PHE A 199 -6.14 5.83 11.88
N SER A 200 -4.88 5.53 11.58
CA SER A 200 -3.77 5.93 12.44
C SER A 200 -3.42 7.38 12.20
N GLU A 201 -3.28 8.13 13.30
CA GLU A 201 -2.75 9.51 13.31
C GLU A 201 -1.23 9.53 13.57
N CYS A 202 -0.60 8.36 13.76
CA CYS A 202 0.84 8.29 13.94
C CYS A 202 1.54 8.73 12.65
N LYS A 203 2.42 9.73 12.73
CA LYS A 203 3.18 10.26 11.57
C LYS A 203 4.04 9.22 10.83
N LEU A 204 4.34 8.09 11.47
CA LEU A 204 5.07 6.97 10.88
C LEU A 204 4.16 5.92 10.21
N GLY A 205 2.86 5.94 10.50
CA GLY A 205 1.89 5.01 9.93
C GLY A 205 1.52 5.40 8.50
N ILE A 206 1.63 4.46 7.58
CA ILE A 206 1.16 4.64 6.19
C ILE A 206 -0.34 4.30 6.16
N ASN A 207 -1.18 5.31 6.01
CA ASN A 207 -2.65 5.22 6.11
C ASN A 207 -3.39 5.39 4.76
N ASP A 208 -2.65 5.50 3.66
CA ASP A 208 -3.14 5.71 2.29
C ASP A 208 -3.03 4.46 1.39
N LEU A 209 -2.77 3.27 1.96
CA LEU A 209 -2.73 2.03 1.18
C LEU A 209 -4.16 1.58 0.78
N PRO A 210 -4.30 0.82 -0.31
CA PRO A 210 -5.56 0.16 -0.63
C PRO A 210 -6.08 -0.69 0.54
N ASN A 211 -7.37 -0.61 0.83
CA ASN A 211 -7.98 -1.18 2.04
C ASN A 211 -7.69 -2.67 2.27
N HIS A 212 -7.54 -3.47 1.21
CA HIS A 212 -7.26 -4.89 1.34
C HIS A 212 -5.85 -5.17 1.88
N ILE A 213 -4.87 -4.30 1.60
CA ILE A 213 -3.47 -4.46 2.02
C ILE A 213 -3.33 -4.53 3.55
N TYR A 214 -4.16 -3.79 4.28
CA TYR A 214 -4.20 -3.83 5.75
C TYR A 214 -4.75 -5.15 6.33
N GLN A 215 -5.46 -5.93 5.53
CA GLN A 215 -6.16 -7.14 5.97
C GLN A 215 -5.42 -8.42 5.57
N VAL A 216 -4.50 -8.34 4.60
CA VAL A 216 -3.71 -9.49 4.15
C VAL A 216 -2.81 -9.97 5.30
N PRO A 217 -2.82 -11.27 5.63
CA PRO A 217 -1.97 -11.83 6.67
C PRO A 217 -0.55 -12.09 6.16
N TRP A 218 0.18 -11.02 5.81
CA TRP A 218 1.52 -11.06 5.23
C TRP A 218 2.43 -12.09 5.91
N ASP A 219 3.06 -12.95 5.11
CA ASP A 219 3.98 -14.00 5.57
C ASP A 219 5.43 -13.48 5.53
N VAL A 220 5.74 -12.72 4.48
CA VAL A 220 7.02 -12.05 4.30
C VAL A 220 6.78 -10.58 3.97
N ILE A 221 7.57 -9.69 4.57
CA ILE A 221 7.63 -8.27 4.26
C ILE A 221 9.09 -7.90 3.98
N LEU A 222 9.38 -7.33 2.81
CA LEU A 222 10.69 -6.80 2.46
C LEU A 222 10.64 -5.28 2.43
N ILE A 223 11.57 -4.64 3.13
CA ILE A 223 11.74 -3.19 3.15
C ILE A 223 13.03 -2.84 2.42
N ASP A 224 12.87 -2.52 1.13
CA ASP A 224 13.94 -2.06 0.22
C ASP A 224 13.64 -0.68 -0.40
N GLY A 225 12.71 0.04 0.19
CA GLY A 225 12.30 1.39 -0.17
C GLY A 225 11.54 2.01 0.99
N PRO A 226 11.26 3.32 0.94
CA PRO A 226 11.63 4.26 -0.11
C PRO A 226 13.12 4.68 -0.03
N ARG A 227 13.56 5.53 -0.96
CA ARG A 227 14.93 6.08 -0.96
C ARG A 227 15.25 6.87 0.31
N GLY A 228 16.50 6.77 0.78
CA GLY A 228 16.98 7.40 2.02
C GLY A 228 18.32 8.13 1.91
N TYR A 229 18.85 8.34 0.71
CA TYR A 229 20.22 8.85 0.50
C TYR A 229 20.40 10.37 0.67
N SER A 230 19.33 11.12 0.92
CA SER A 230 19.40 12.56 1.18
C SER A 230 18.56 12.96 2.39
N PRO A 231 18.91 14.07 3.09
CA PRO A 231 18.13 14.56 4.24
C PRO A 231 16.67 14.90 3.91
N THR A 232 16.36 15.20 2.65
CA THR A 232 15.02 15.53 2.16
C THR A 232 14.26 14.32 1.59
N SER A 233 14.92 13.18 1.44
CA SER A 233 14.30 11.94 0.99
C SER A 233 13.41 11.35 2.08
N PRO A 234 12.38 10.56 1.72
CA PRO A 234 11.47 9.95 2.68
C PRO A 234 12.14 9.12 3.77
N GLY A 235 13.11 8.30 3.37
CA GLY A 235 13.75 7.26 4.17
C GLY A 235 12.81 6.16 4.66
N ARG A 236 13.36 5.07 5.19
CA ARG A 236 12.61 3.82 5.46
C ARG A 236 11.83 3.80 6.79
N MET A 237 11.71 4.95 7.47
CA MET A 237 11.10 5.08 8.80
C MET A 237 9.65 4.59 8.82
N SER A 238 8.81 5.13 7.93
CA SER A 238 7.39 4.74 7.87
C SER A 238 7.19 3.32 7.38
N ALA A 239 8.04 2.84 6.46
CA ALA A 239 7.99 1.46 5.98
C ALA A 239 8.29 0.46 7.11
N ILE A 240 9.35 0.71 7.90
CA ILE A 240 9.73 -0.12 9.05
C ILE A 240 8.62 -0.12 10.12
N PHE A 241 8.10 1.05 10.48
CA PHE A 241 7.01 1.17 11.45
C PHE A 241 5.76 0.41 10.98
N THR A 242 5.33 0.67 9.75
CA THR A 242 4.14 0.06 9.16
C THR A 242 4.27 -1.46 9.06
N ALA A 243 5.42 -1.98 8.63
CA ALA A 243 5.70 -3.41 8.62
C ALA A 243 5.62 -4.02 10.03
N GLY A 244 6.17 -3.33 11.03
CA GLY A 244 6.08 -3.75 12.43
C GLY A 244 4.64 -3.84 12.94
N VAL A 245 3.77 -2.91 12.53
CA VAL A 245 2.34 -2.93 12.88
C VAL A 245 1.59 -4.01 12.10
N LEU A 246 1.81 -4.14 10.79
CA LEU A 246 1.17 -5.17 9.95
C LEU A 246 1.49 -6.58 10.47
N ALA A 247 2.77 -6.85 10.76
CA ALA A 247 3.22 -8.14 11.28
C ALA A 247 2.55 -8.51 12.61
N ARG A 248 2.28 -7.53 13.48
CA ARG A 248 1.65 -7.73 14.79
C ARG A 248 0.12 -7.71 14.77
N SER A 249 -0.48 -6.97 13.84
CA SER A 249 -1.92 -6.75 13.73
C SER A 249 -2.63 -7.74 12.81
N LYS A 250 -1.89 -8.62 12.11
CA LYS A 250 -2.45 -9.56 11.12
C LYS A 250 -3.60 -10.41 11.66
N CYS A 251 -4.62 -10.59 10.83
CA CYS A 251 -5.67 -11.59 11.05
C CYS A 251 -5.07 -13.00 10.92
N GLY A 252 -5.63 -14.00 11.61
CA GLY A 252 -5.16 -15.39 11.53
C GLY A 252 -4.74 -16.03 12.85
N LYS A 253 -4.07 -17.19 12.74
CA LYS A 253 -3.77 -18.12 13.85
C LYS A 253 -2.97 -17.45 14.97
N ARG A 254 -3.28 -17.82 16.21
CA ARG A 254 -2.45 -17.49 17.38
C ARG A 254 -1.04 -18.05 17.15
N ASN A 255 -0.01 -17.24 17.39
CA ASN A 255 1.41 -17.54 17.14
C ASN A 255 1.83 -17.57 15.65
N SER A 256 1.07 -16.96 14.75
CA SER A 256 1.57 -16.73 13.38
C SER A 256 2.77 -15.78 13.39
N LYS A 257 3.81 -16.15 12.66
CA LYS A 257 5.02 -15.34 12.45
C LYS A 257 4.93 -14.60 11.12
N THR A 258 5.69 -13.51 11.02
CA THR A 258 5.93 -12.76 9.80
C THR A 258 7.43 -12.52 9.69
N HIS A 259 8.02 -12.88 8.57
CA HIS A 259 9.42 -12.59 8.27
C HIS A 259 9.50 -11.16 7.74
N VAL A 260 10.24 -10.29 8.43
CA VAL A 260 10.44 -8.89 8.03
C VAL A 260 11.91 -8.68 7.72
N PHE A 261 12.21 -8.36 6.47
CA PHE A 261 13.54 -8.08 5.99
C PHE A 261 13.74 -6.57 5.81
N VAL A 262 14.87 -6.05 6.28
CA VAL A 262 15.26 -4.65 6.12
C VAL A 262 16.62 -4.61 5.44
N HIS A 263 16.65 -4.13 4.21
CA HIS A 263 17.90 -3.97 3.45
C HIS A 263 18.65 -2.71 3.89
N GLU A 264 19.96 -2.66 3.67
CA GLU A 264 20.86 -1.58 4.11
C GLU A 264 20.80 -1.31 5.63
N ILE A 265 20.66 -2.36 6.45
CA ILE A 265 20.48 -2.29 7.92
C ILE A 265 21.63 -1.57 8.64
N GLY A 266 22.78 -1.41 8.00
CA GLY A 266 23.92 -0.66 8.53
C GLY A 266 23.72 0.86 8.56
N ARG A 267 22.75 1.41 7.81
CA ARG A 267 22.42 2.83 7.84
C ARG A 267 21.72 3.21 9.15
N GLU A 268 21.91 4.47 9.57
CA GLU A 268 21.43 4.95 10.86
C GLU A 268 19.91 4.84 11.03
N VAL A 269 19.14 5.27 10.03
CA VAL A 269 17.67 5.19 10.04
C VAL A 269 17.22 3.74 10.19
N GLU A 270 17.70 2.87 9.31
CA GLU A 270 17.29 1.47 9.23
C GLU A 270 17.62 0.74 10.53
N ARG A 271 18.84 0.92 11.05
CA ARG A 271 19.27 0.31 12.31
C ARG A 271 18.38 0.77 13.48
N ILE A 272 18.25 2.08 13.68
CA ILE A 272 17.55 2.64 14.84
C ILE A 272 16.05 2.30 14.80
N TYR A 273 15.41 2.47 13.65
CA TYR A 273 13.97 2.20 13.52
C TYR A 273 13.66 0.71 13.57
N SER A 274 14.55 -0.15 13.07
CA SER A 274 14.36 -1.61 13.20
C SER A 274 14.50 -2.07 14.65
N GLU A 275 15.50 -1.55 15.38
CA GLU A 275 15.66 -1.83 16.81
C GLU A 275 14.44 -1.36 17.64
N GLU A 276 13.84 -0.22 17.29
CA GLU A 276 12.67 0.32 18.00
C GLU A 276 11.35 -0.41 17.66
N PHE A 277 11.10 -0.70 16.38
CA PHE A 277 9.76 -1.15 15.93
C PHE A 277 9.71 -2.63 15.50
N LEU A 278 10.83 -3.22 15.08
CA LEU A 278 10.93 -4.66 14.82
C LEU A 278 11.50 -5.42 16.00
N CYS A 279 12.22 -4.72 16.87
CA CYS A 279 12.82 -5.19 18.11
C CYS A 279 14.02 -6.08 17.92
N ARG A 280 15.11 -5.75 18.63
CA ARG A 280 16.36 -6.51 18.58
C ARG A 280 16.18 -7.97 19.02
N GLU A 281 15.28 -8.24 19.95
CA GLU A 281 14.94 -9.61 20.36
C GLU A 281 14.30 -10.47 19.25
N ASN A 282 13.78 -9.85 18.19
CA ASN A 282 13.21 -10.55 17.04
C ASN A 282 14.20 -10.70 15.88
N LEU A 283 15.42 -10.15 15.99
CA LEU A 283 16.44 -10.29 14.95
C LEU A 283 16.93 -11.75 14.91
N SER A 284 16.60 -12.45 13.83
CA SER A 284 17.00 -13.84 13.60
C SER A 284 18.42 -13.94 13.07
N GLU A 285 18.76 -13.11 12.09
CA GLU A 285 20.08 -13.07 11.47
C GLU A 285 20.34 -11.72 10.80
N SER A 286 21.61 -11.44 10.52
CA SER A 286 22.05 -10.35 9.64
C SER A 286 22.98 -10.96 8.60
N VAL A 287 22.65 -10.78 7.33
CA VAL A 287 23.42 -11.29 6.18
C VAL A 287 23.89 -10.08 5.39
N ASP A 288 25.20 -9.84 5.35
CA ASP A 288 25.78 -8.63 4.76
C ASP A 288 25.08 -7.35 5.27
N SER A 289 24.30 -6.67 4.42
CA SER A 289 23.54 -5.45 4.74
C SER A 289 22.05 -5.71 4.98
N LEU A 290 21.60 -6.96 5.00
CA LEU A 290 20.22 -7.37 5.20
C LEU A 290 19.97 -7.80 6.66
N GLY A 291 19.04 -7.16 7.34
CA GLY A 291 18.52 -7.59 8.64
C GLY A 291 17.26 -8.44 8.49
N HIS A 292 17.22 -9.63 9.09
CA HIS A 292 16.07 -10.54 9.07
C HIS A 292 15.45 -10.65 10.46
N PHE A 293 14.22 -10.15 10.59
CA PHE A 293 13.44 -10.17 11.82
C PHE A 293 12.27 -11.17 11.70
N VAL A 294 12.00 -11.91 12.76
CA VAL A 294 10.85 -12.83 12.83
C VAL A 294 9.88 -12.29 13.87
N VAL A 295 8.83 -11.61 13.40
CA VAL A 295 7.89 -10.89 14.27
C VAL A 295 6.64 -11.75 14.49
N GLU A 296 6.32 -12.00 15.76
CA GLU A 296 5.11 -12.72 16.15
C GLU A 296 3.89 -11.79 16.23
N LYS A 297 2.74 -12.32 15.82
CA LYS A 297 1.45 -11.68 16.05
C LYS A 297 1.25 -11.39 17.53
N THR A 298 0.87 -10.16 17.85
CA THR A 298 0.56 -9.74 19.23
C THR A 298 -0.95 -9.75 19.43
N MET A 299 -1.42 -10.31 20.55
CA MET A 299 -2.85 -10.29 20.88
C MET A 299 -3.25 -8.89 21.36
N LEU A 300 -4.45 -8.42 20.98
CA LEU A 300 -4.99 -7.16 21.50
C LEU A 300 -4.96 -7.17 23.04
N GLY A 301 -4.33 -6.14 23.63
CA GLY A 301 -4.20 -5.97 25.08
C GLY A 301 -2.87 -6.43 25.69
N ASN A 302 -1.98 -7.07 24.92
CA ASN A 302 -0.76 -7.70 25.47
C ASN A 302 0.53 -6.85 25.43
N GLY A 303 0.42 -5.52 25.28
CA GLY A 303 1.56 -4.62 25.41
C GLY A 303 1.33 -3.29 24.69
N ALA A 304 1.58 -2.18 25.37
CA ALA A 304 1.53 -0.85 24.78
C ALA A 304 2.79 -0.50 23.97
N ARG A 305 3.83 -1.35 24.03
CA ARG A 305 5.14 -1.11 23.40
C ARG A 305 5.51 -2.21 22.42
N PHE A 306 6.31 -1.85 21.42
CA PHE A 306 6.80 -2.77 20.41
C PHE A 306 7.72 -3.85 20.99
N CYS A 307 8.66 -3.44 21.86
CA CYS A 307 9.73 -4.29 22.39
C CYS A 307 9.62 -4.46 23.90
N LYS A 308 10.01 -5.64 24.41
CA LYS A 308 9.82 -6.00 25.82
C LYS A 308 10.82 -5.28 26.75
N ASN A 309 12.00 -4.94 26.25
CA ASN A 309 13.10 -4.34 27.01
C ASN A 309 13.45 -2.93 26.51
N SER A 310 12.49 -2.01 26.48
CA SER A 310 12.71 -0.64 25.98
C SER A 310 13.56 0.26 26.91
N SER A 311 14.16 -0.29 27.97
CA SER A 311 14.86 0.47 29.03
C SER A 311 16.30 0.89 28.69
N SER A 312 16.87 0.48 27.55
CA SER A 312 18.27 0.75 27.20
C SER A 312 18.50 1.81 26.11
N SER A 313 17.47 2.30 25.42
CA SER A 313 17.66 3.23 24.28
C SER A 313 17.83 4.70 24.68
N SER A 314 17.66 5.04 25.96
CA SER A 314 17.84 6.41 26.49
C SER A 314 19.29 6.92 26.41
N SER A 315 20.26 6.07 26.08
CA SER A 315 21.67 6.43 25.94
C SER A 315 22.09 6.81 24.50
N ILE A 316 21.22 6.60 23.49
CA ILE A 316 21.53 6.88 22.08
C ILE A 316 21.15 8.33 21.67
N LEU A 317 20.54 9.10 22.59
CA LEU A 317 20.16 10.50 22.37
C LEU A 317 21.18 11.52 22.92
N ARG A 318 22.44 11.13 23.14
CA ARG A 318 23.56 12.06 23.40
C ARG A 318 24.50 12.16 22.21
#